data_AF-A0A816AX47-F1
#
_entry.id   AF-A0A816AX47-F1
#
_cell.length_a   1.000
_cell.length_b   1.000
_cell.length_c   1.000
_cell.angle_alpha   90.00
_cell.angle_beta   90.00
_cell.angle_gamma   90.00
#
_symmetry.space_group_name_H-M   'P 1'
#
loop_
_entity.id
_entity.type
_entity.pdbx_description
1 polymer ?
#
loop_
_entity_poly.entity_id
_entity_poly.type
_entity_poly.pdbx_seq_one_letter_code
_entity_poly.pdbx_strand_id
1 'polypeptide(L)'
;MITRDWIFNEFGCKFSITIDILCTVVSNFQVIVYTVAALSVERYIDAKLSLTLNNKFRTIITITCIVLIWTMGLLMPLPYIIHTYLHTSTNNTKHRSCDSKLTEKFLLIHEIILYIFAFVIPYSIIVIFSLKLLKFLREWLKRKEKLTRASITRKRTRGVKLVL
;
A
#
# COMPACT_ATOMS: atom_id res chain seq x y z
N MET A 1 -17.49 7.83 20.84
CA MET A 1 -17.53 8.06 22.30
C MET A 1 -18.44 7.01 22.93
N ILE A 2 -17.85 6.00 23.58
CA ILE A 2 -18.62 4.98 24.33
C ILE A 2 -18.79 5.52 25.74
N THR A 3 -20.00 5.94 26.11
CA THR A 3 -20.39 6.52 27.40
C THR A 3 -20.74 5.46 28.46
N ARG A 4 -20.09 4.29 28.42
CA ARG A 4 -20.28 3.23 29.43
C ARG A 4 -19.04 3.10 30.30
N ASP A 5 -19.25 2.89 31.59
CA ASP A 5 -18.16 2.59 32.53
C ASP A 5 -17.28 1.48 31.97
N TRP A 6 -16.00 1.80 31.78
CA TRP A 6 -15.03 0.83 31.29
C TRP A 6 -14.80 -0.24 32.36
N ILE A 7 -15.31 -1.44 32.10
CA ILE A 7 -15.31 -2.57 33.03
C ILE A 7 -13.97 -3.30 33.11
N PHE A 8 -13.10 -3.14 32.11
CA PHE A 8 -11.82 -3.83 32.06
C PHE A 8 -10.70 -3.05 32.76
N ASN A 9 -9.66 -3.74 33.21
CA ASN A 9 -8.46 -3.09 33.73
C ASN A 9 -7.67 -2.38 32.60
N GLU A 10 -6.60 -1.68 32.96
CA GLU A 10 -5.73 -0.96 32.02
C GLU A 10 -5.26 -1.82 30.85
N PHE A 11 -4.95 -3.10 31.10
CA PHE A 11 -4.59 -4.06 30.05
C PHE A 11 -5.72 -4.23 29.02
N GLY A 12 -6.97 -4.35 29.47
CA GLY A 12 -8.12 -4.48 28.57
C GLY A 12 -8.40 -3.21 27.79
N CYS A 13 -8.16 -2.03 28.38
CA CYS A 13 -8.23 -0.73 27.70
C CYS A 13 -7.23 -0.65 26.53
N LYS A 14 -5.96 -0.98 26.78
CA LYS A 14 -4.91 -1.00 25.74
C LYS A 14 -5.17 -2.07 24.69
N PHE A 15 -5.58 -3.27 25.10
CA PHE A 15 -5.86 -4.39 24.20
C PHE A 15 -7.04 -4.09 23.27
N SER A 16 -8.14 -3.54 23.80
CA SER A 16 -9.31 -3.20 23.00
C SER A 16 -9.00 -2.12 21.98
N ILE A 17 -8.25 -1.07 22.35
CA ILE A 17 -7.82 -0.02 21.40
C ILE A 17 -6.84 -0.59 20.37
N THR A 18 -5.95 -1.50 20.78
CA THR A 18 -5.05 -2.18 19.84
C THR A 18 -5.84 -2.96 18.79
N ILE A 19 -6.81 -3.78 19.22
CA ILE A 19 -7.68 -4.53 18.32
C ILE A 19 -8.51 -3.59 17.46
N ASP A 20 -9.10 -2.55 18.05
CA ASP A 20 -9.93 -1.61 17.31
C ASP A 20 -9.12 -0.99 16.18
N ILE A 21 -7.91 -0.47 16.46
CA ILE A 21 -7.01 0.09 15.44
C ILE A 21 -6.59 -0.95 14.39
N LEU A 22 -6.28 -2.19 14.82
CA LEU A 22 -5.92 -3.26 13.89
C LEU A 22 -7.10 -3.69 13.00
N CYS A 23 -8.31 -3.65 13.51
CA CYS A 23 -9.54 -4.01 12.81
C CYS A 23 -10.19 -2.81 12.11
N THR A 24 -9.74 -1.58 12.37
CA THR A 24 -10.34 -0.39 11.78
C THR A 24 -10.13 -0.42 10.27
N VAL A 25 -11.00 0.29 9.56
CA VAL A 25 -10.90 0.52 8.11
C VAL A 25 -9.51 1.03 7.71
N VAL A 26 -8.81 1.78 8.57
CA VAL A 26 -7.50 2.39 8.27
C VAL A 26 -6.42 1.34 7.97
N SER A 27 -6.26 0.32 8.81
CA SER A 27 -5.24 -0.73 8.62
C SER A 27 -5.54 -1.57 7.38
N ASN A 28 -6.81 -1.97 7.20
CA ASN A 28 -7.26 -2.76 6.07
C ASN A 28 -7.09 -1.99 4.76
N PHE A 29 -7.49 -0.72 4.74
CA PHE A 29 -7.32 0.15 3.58
C PHE A 29 -5.84 0.32 3.23
N GLN A 30 -4.98 0.51 4.22
CA GLN A 30 -3.54 0.63 4.01
C GLN A 30 -2.96 -0.64 3.37
N VAL A 31 -3.28 -1.82 3.88
CA VAL A 31 -2.85 -3.10 3.28
C VAL A 31 -3.29 -3.22 1.82
N ILE A 32 -4.54 -2.82 1.51
CA ILE A 32 -5.07 -2.86 0.15
C ILE A 32 -4.30 -1.92 -0.78
N VAL A 33 -4.13 -0.64 -0.44
CA VAL A 33 -3.47 0.34 -1.32
C VAL A 33 -2.01 -0.05 -1.55
N TYR A 34 -1.32 -0.52 -0.52
CA TYR A 34 0.05 -0.99 -0.67
C TYR A 34 0.17 -2.28 -1.49
N THR A 35 -0.81 -3.18 -1.42
CA THR A 35 -0.89 -4.34 -2.32
C THR A 35 -1.04 -3.89 -3.78
N VAL A 36 -1.90 -2.91 -4.05
CA VAL A 36 -2.07 -2.33 -5.40
C VAL A 36 -0.77 -1.65 -5.88
N ALA A 37 -0.06 -0.96 -4.99
CA ALA A 37 1.25 -0.38 -5.29
C ALA A 37 2.29 -1.45 -5.65
N ALA A 38 2.35 -2.55 -4.90
CA ALA A 38 3.24 -3.67 -5.20
C ALA A 38 2.90 -4.31 -6.57
N LEU A 39 1.61 -4.57 -6.84
CA LEU A 39 1.15 -5.15 -8.11
C LEU A 39 1.45 -4.26 -9.31
N SER A 40 1.38 -2.93 -9.16
CA SER A 40 1.72 -2.00 -10.25
C SER A 40 3.22 -2.00 -10.55
N VAL A 41 4.08 -2.16 -9.54
CA VAL A 41 5.52 -2.36 -9.71
C VAL A 41 5.81 -3.69 -10.42
N GLU A 42 5.22 -4.79 -9.96
CA GLU A 42 5.39 -6.12 -10.53
C GLU A 42 5.02 -6.13 -12.02
N ARG A 43 3.85 -5.57 -12.37
CA ARG A 43 3.40 -5.45 -13.76
C ARG A 43 4.36 -4.66 -14.64
N TYR A 44 4.96 -3.58 -14.12
CA TYR A 44 5.96 -2.81 -14.85
C TYR A 44 7.24 -3.62 -15.09
N ILE A 45 7.72 -4.32 -14.08
CA ILE A 45 8.91 -5.17 -14.16
C ILE A 45 8.68 -6.29 -15.18
N ASP A 46 7.56 -7.01 -15.08
CA ASP A 46 7.23 -8.11 -15.99
C ASP A 46 7.10 -7.63 -17.44
N ALA A 47 6.44 -6.49 -17.67
CA ALA A 47 6.31 -5.92 -19.00
C ALA A 47 7.67 -5.53 -19.59
N LYS A 48 8.51 -4.83 -18.82
CA LYS A 48 9.81 -4.35 -19.29
C LYS A 48 10.81 -5.49 -19.49
N LEU A 49 10.72 -6.52 -18.67
CA LEU A 49 11.81 -7.47 -18.46
C LEU A 49 11.36 -8.91 -18.65
N SER A 50 10.52 -9.11 -19.67
CA SER A 50 9.93 -10.35 -20.14
C SER A 50 10.89 -11.57 -20.26
N LEU A 51 12.22 -11.44 -20.11
CA LEU A 51 13.18 -12.52 -20.40
C LEU A 51 14.46 -12.58 -19.53
N THR A 52 14.69 -11.73 -18.51
CA THR A 52 16.07 -11.61 -17.95
C THR A 52 16.24 -11.44 -16.45
N LEU A 53 15.17 -11.22 -15.66
CA LEU A 53 15.31 -11.16 -14.20
C LEU A 53 15.12 -12.55 -13.63
N ASN A 54 16.12 -12.99 -12.87
CA ASN A 54 16.06 -14.21 -12.09
C ASN A 54 14.85 -14.12 -11.15
N ASN A 55 13.92 -15.10 -11.21
CA ASN A 55 12.70 -15.14 -10.40
C ASN A 55 12.97 -14.82 -8.91
N LYS A 56 14.15 -15.20 -8.42
CA LYS A 56 14.63 -14.91 -7.06
C LYS A 56 14.66 -13.42 -6.71
N PHE A 57 15.12 -12.54 -7.61
CA PHE A 57 15.20 -11.10 -7.34
C PHE A 57 13.82 -10.46 -7.26
N ARG A 58 12.88 -10.91 -8.10
CA ARG A 58 11.47 -10.50 -8.03
C ARG A 58 10.87 -10.88 -6.68
N THR A 59 11.04 -12.14 -6.26
CA THR A 59 10.56 -12.61 -4.96
C THR A 59 11.16 -11.81 -3.80
N ILE A 60 12.45 -11.49 -3.83
CA ILE A 60 13.11 -10.71 -2.77
C ILE A 60 12.53 -9.29 -2.67
N ILE A 61 12.32 -8.60 -3.78
CA ILE A 61 11.73 -7.25 -3.77
C ILE A 61 10.30 -7.31 -3.23
N THR A 62 9.49 -8.24 -3.73
CA THR A 62 8.09 -8.37 -3.30
C THR A 62 8.00 -8.70 -1.81
N ILE A 63 8.81 -9.64 -1.31
CA ILE A 63 8.86 -9.97 0.12
C ILE A 63 9.33 -8.76 0.94
N THR A 64 10.36 -8.05 0.49
CA THR A 64 10.87 -6.86 1.20
C THR A 64 9.81 -5.77 1.30
N CYS A 65 9.09 -5.49 0.20
CA CYS A 65 7.97 -4.55 0.22
C CYS A 65 6.88 -5.01 1.18
N ILE A 66 6.44 -6.27 1.11
CA ILE A 66 5.41 -6.83 1.99
C ILE A 66 5.83 -6.68 3.46
N VAL A 67 7.06 -7.09 3.80
CA VAL A 67 7.58 -6.99 5.18
C VAL A 67 7.61 -5.54 5.65
N LEU A 68 8.08 -4.60 4.81
CA LEU A 68 8.09 -3.18 5.14
C LEU A 68 6.68 -2.60 5.35
N ILE A 69 5.71 -3.02 4.53
CA ILE A 69 4.32 -2.58 4.63
C ILE A 69 3.69 -3.06 5.95
N TRP A 70 3.82 -4.35 6.25
CA TRP A 70 3.27 -4.93 7.47
C TRP A 70 3.93 -4.37 8.72
N THR A 71 5.27 -4.24 8.71
CA THR A 71 5.99 -3.65 9.85
C THR A 71 5.57 -2.20 10.08
N MET A 72 5.45 -1.37 9.03
CA MET A 72 4.98 0.01 9.16
C MET A 72 3.52 0.09 9.62
N GLY A 73 2.64 -0.77 9.09
CA GLY A 73 1.24 -0.84 9.50
C GLY A 73 1.03 -1.26 10.96
N LEU A 74 1.91 -2.11 11.49
CA LEU A 74 1.92 -2.51 12.90
C LEU A 74 2.64 -1.50 13.79
N LEU A 75 3.64 -0.78 13.27
CA LEU A 75 4.46 0.17 14.03
C LEU A 75 3.77 1.53 14.22
N MET A 76 3.07 2.03 13.21
CA MET A 76 2.34 3.30 13.25
C MET A 76 1.30 3.44 14.39
N PRO A 77 0.53 2.40 14.76
CA PRO A 77 -0.44 2.49 15.85
C PRO A 77 0.17 2.31 17.25
N LEU A 78 1.40 1.79 17.37
CA LEU A 78 2.07 1.61 18.67
C LEU A 78 2.17 2.88 19.54
N PRO A 79 2.58 4.06 19.03
CA PRO A 79 2.63 5.27 19.86
C PRO A 79 1.27 5.63 20.46
N TYR A 80 0.18 5.41 19.72
CA TYR A 80 -1.18 5.65 20.20
C TYR A 80 -1.56 4.68 21.33
N ILE A 81 -1.21 3.40 21.18
CA ILE A 81 -1.46 2.35 22.19
C ILE A 81 -0.67 2.64 23.48
N ILE A 82 0.58 3.10 23.38
CA ILE A 82 1.44 3.39 24.53
C ILE A 82 0.90 4.56 25.37
N HIS A 83 0.36 5.59 24.72
CA HIS A 83 -0.17 6.79 25.36
C HIS A 83 -1.66 6.70 25.77
N THR A 84 -2.24 5.51 25.64
CA THR A 84 -3.62 5.23 26.08
C THR A 84 -3.60 4.77 27.54
N TYR A 85 -4.41 5.41 28.39
CA TYR A 85 -4.49 5.09 29.82
C TYR A 85 -5.94 5.01 30.31
N LEU A 86 -6.15 4.24 31.38
CA LEU A 86 -7.45 4.19 32.06
C LEU A 86 -7.60 5.42 32.95
N HIS A 87 -8.54 6.30 32.64
CA HIS A 87 -8.89 7.45 33.46
C HIS A 87 -10.04 7.11 34.41
N THR A 88 -9.85 7.35 35.70
CA THR A 88 -10.91 7.21 36.71
C THR A 88 -11.27 8.59 37.24
N SER A 89 -12.46 9.07 36.91
CA SER A 89 -12.98 10.34 37.45
C SER A 89 -13.44 10.14 38.89
N THR A 90 -13.05 11.06 39.77
CA THR A 90 -13.32 11.04 41.22
C THR A 90 -14.50 11.92 41.63
N ASN A 91 -15.33 12.39 40.70
CA ASN A 91 -16.50 13.21 41.01
C ASN A 91 -17.77 12.36 41.12
N ASN A 92 -18.31 12.22 42.35
CA ASN A 92 -19.61 11.68 42.82
C ASN A 92 -20.17 10.36 42.25
N THR A 93 -19.68 9.91 41.09
CA THR A 93 -19.92 8.63 40.43
C THR A 93 -18.57 8.19 39.87
N LYS A 94 -18.04 7.05 40.32
CA LYS A 94 -16.75 6.50 39.84
C LYS A 94 -16.84 6.12 38.37
N HIS A 95 -16.67 7.08 37.46
CA HIS A 95 -16.69 6.82 36.02
C HIS A 95 -15.28 6.42 35.55
N ARG A 96 -15.17 5.25 34.93
CA ARG A 96 -13.93 4.78 34.28
C ARG A 96 -14.05 4.97 32.78
N SER A 97 -13.16 5.76 32.20
CA SER A 97 -13.06 5.98 30.76
C SER A 97 -11.68 5.56 30.28
N CYS A 98 -11.61 4.98 29.08
CA CYS A 98 -10.37 4.61 28.41
C CYS A 98 -10.09 5.72 27.40
N ASP A 99 -9.09 6.57 27.66
CA ASP A 99 -8.80 7.72 26.79
C ASP A 99 -7.29 7.93 26.65
N SER A 100 -6.87 8.51 25.52
CA SER A 100 -5.47 8.82 25.25
C SER A 100 -5.17 10.25 25.69
N LYS A 101 -4.18 10.44 26.57
CA LYS A 101 -3.65 11.76 26.89
C LYS A 101 -2.56 12.13 25.88
N LEU A 102 -2.96 12.30 24.64
CA LEU A 102 -2.07 12.75 23.59
C LEU A 102 -2.29 14.25 23.39
N THR A 103 -1.23 15.05 23.47
CA THR A 103 -1.32 16.49 23.21
C THR A 103 -1.87 16.70 21.80
N GLU A 104 -2.77 17.67 21.61
CA GLU A 104 -3.38 17.97 20.29
C GLU A 104 -2.34 18.12 19.17
N LYS A 105 -1.18 18.73 19.50
CA LYS A 105 -0.05 18.86 18.58
C LYS A 105 0.50 17.51 18.12
N PHE A 106 0.59 16.54 19.02
CA PHE A 106 1.10 15.21 18.70
C PHE A 106 0.08 14.40 17.89
N LEU A 107 -1.22 14.55 18.17
CA LEU A 107 -2.29 13.98 17.35
C LEU A 107 -2.22 14.49 15.91
N LEU A 108 -2.12 15.81 15.72
CA LEU A 108 -1.99 16.41 14.40
C LEU A 108 -0.76 15.90 13.64
N ILE A 109 0.40 15.82 14.30
CA ILE A 109 1.63 15.29 13.69
C ILE A 109 1.43 13.83 13.29
N HIS A 110 0.82 13.02 14.16
CA HIS A 110 0.58 11.60 13.90
C HIS A 110 -0.39 11.40 12.72
N GLU A 111 -1.48 12.17 12.64
CA GLU A 111 -2.41 12.14 11.52
C GLU A 111 -1.75 12.53 10.20
N ILE A 112 -0.90 13.57 10.20
CA ILE A 112 -0.15 13.98 8.99
C ILE A 112 0.78 12.86 8.54
N ILE A 113 1.51 12.24 9.48
CA ILE A 113 2.39 11.11 9.18
C ILE A 113 1.56 9.96 8.61
N LEU A 114 0.45 9.59 9.25
CA LEU A 114 -0.44 8.56 8.74
C LEU A 114 -0.94 8.87 7.33
N TYR A 115 -1.34 10.11 7.05
CA TYR A 115 -1.78 10.51 5.71
C TYR A 115 -0.67 10.35 4.66
N ILE A 116 0.56 10.76 4.98
CA ILE A 116 1.69 10.62 4.06
C ILE A 116 1.97 9.15 3.75
N PHE A 117 2.01 8.30 4.78
CA PHE A 117 2.34 6.89 4.63
C PHE A 117 1.19 6.04 4.09
N ALA A 118 -0.05 6.32 4.45
CA ALA A 118 -1.21 5.54 4.00
C ALA A 118 -1.71 5.98 2.62
N PHE A 119 -1.49 7.23 2.22
CA PHE A 119 -2.02 7.78 0.98
C PHE A 119 -0.94 8.26 0.00
N VAL A 120 -0.14 9.25 0.40
CA VAL A 120 0.76 9.96 -0.53
C VAL A 120 1.82 9.04 -1.14
N ILE A 121 2.51 8.27 -0.30
CA ILE A 121 3.56 7.34 -0.74
C ILE A 121 3.01 6.26 -1.67
N PRO A 122 2.03 5.42 -1.28
CA PRO A 122 1.59 4.32 -2.12
C PRO A 122 0.88 4.80 -3.39
N TYR A 123 0.13 5.92 -3.33
CA TYR A 123 -0.50 6.48 -4.52
C TYR A 123 0.54 7.00 -5.54
N SER A 124 1.60 7.66 -5.06
CA SER A 124 2.71 8.10 -5.92
C SER A 124 3.39 6.93 -6.63
N ILE A 125 3.61 5.82 -5.93
CA ILE A 125 4.14 4.58 -6.51
C ILE A 125 3.21 4.08 -7.61
N ILE A 126 1.91 3.93 -7.32
CA ILE A 126 0.91 3.45 -8.29
C ILE A 126 0.94 4.30 -9.56
N VAL A 127 0.89 5.63 -9.43
CA VAL A 127 0.87 6.55 -10.57
C VAL A 127 2.16 6.45 -11.38
N ILE A 128 3.34 6.53 -10.74
CA ILE A 128 4.63 6.49 -11.44
C ILE A 128 4.81 5.19 -12.22
N PHE A 129 4.54 4.04 -11.60
CA PHE A 129 4.74 2.74 -12.24
C PHE A 129 3.68 2.46 -13.31
N SER A 130 2.44 2.88 -13.10
CA SER A 130 1.39 2.78 -14.11
C SER A 130 1.69 3.63 -15.34
N LEU A 131 2.20 4.86 -15.16
CA LEU A 131 2.62 5.72 -16.27
C LEU A 131 3.81 5.12 -17.03
N LYS A 132 4.80 4.59 -16.31
CA LYS A 132 5.96 3.91 -16.93
C LYS A 132 5.54 2.67 -17.72
N LEU A 133 4.63 1.87 -17.18
CA LEU A 133 4.05 0.70 -17.87
C LEU A 133 3.30 1.12 -19.13
N LEU A 134 2.43 2.14 -19.03
CA LEU A 134 1.66 2.63 -20.17
C LEU A 134 2.56 3.20 -21.28
N LYS A 135 3.65 3.89 -20.91
CA LYS A 135 4.64 4.38 -21.88
C LYS A 135 5.35 3.22 -22.57
N PHE A 136 5.81 2.22 -21.81
CA PHE A 136 6.45 1.02 -22.35
C PHE A 136 5.53 0.26 -23.30
N LEU A 137 4.27 0.03 -22.92
CA LEU A 137 3.27 -0.65 -23.74
C LEU A 137 3.00 0.11 -25.05
N ARG A 138 2.90 1.44 -25.00
CA ARG A 138 2.73 2.26 -26.21
C ARG A 138 3.91 2.14 -27.17
N GLU A 139 5.14 2.14 -26.67
CA GLU A 139 6.33 1.96 -27.49
C GLU A 139 6.41 0.53 -28.07
N TRP A 140 6.10 -0.49 -27.27
CA TRP A 140 6.08 -1.87 -27.71
C TRP A 140 5.02 -2.12 -28.79
N LEU A 141 3.81 -1.57 -28.64
CA LEU A 141 2.74 -1.67 -29.63
C LEU A 141 3.15 -1.04 -30.96
N LYS A 142 3.76 0.16 -30.93
CA LYS A 142 4.31 0.82 -32.13
C LYS A 142 5.38 -0.03 -32.82
N ARG A 143 6.28 -0.68 -32.06
CA ARG A 143 7.30 -1.58 -32.62
C ARG A 143 6.66 -2.82 -33.27
N LYS A 144 5.68 -3.44 -32.60
CA LYS A 144 4.96 -4.60 -33.12
C LYS A 144 4.20 -4.27 -34.41
N GLU A 145 3.52 -3.12 -34.46
CA GLU A 145 2.82 -2.68 -35.66
C GLU A 145 3.77 -2.46 -36.85
N LYS A 146 4.92 -1.83 -36.63
CA LYS A 146 5.96 -1.68 -37.66
C LYS A 146 6.49 -3.02 -38.17
N LEU A 147 6.75 -3.98 -37.27
CA LEU A 147 7.20 -5.33 -37.62
C LEU A 147 6.14 -6.09 -38.42
N THR A 148 4.86 -6.01 -38.03
CA THR A 148 3.75 -6.63 -38.76
C THR A 148 3.58 -6.02 -40.15
N ARG A 149 3.68 -4.69 -40.29
CA ARG A 149 3.65 -4.05 -41.62
C ARG A 149 4.83 -4.50 -42.46
N ALA A 150 6.05 -4.52 -41.91
CA ALA A 150 7.26 -4.95 -42.62
C ALA A 150 7.18 -6.43 -43.08
N SER A 151 6.62 -7.33 -42.26
CA SER A 151 6.48 -8.74 -42.62
C SER A 151 5.45 -8.93 -43.76
N ILE A 152 4.33 -8.20 -43.75
CA ILE A 152 3.34 -8.21 -44.83
C ILE A 152 3.95 -7.68 -46.14
N THR A 153 4.68 -6.56 -46.10
CA THR A 153 5.36 -6.01 -47.29
C THR A 153 6.40 -6.98 -47.86
N ARG A 154 7.16 -7.66 -46.99
CA ARG A 154 8.15 -8.67 -47.40
C ARG A 154 7.50 -9.91 -48.02
N LYS A 155 6.33 -10.32 -47.53
CA LYS A 155 5.56 -11.45 -48.09
C LYS A 155 5.00 -11.10 -49.48
N ARG A 156 4.50 -9.86 -49.65
CA ARG A 156 3.99 -9.36 -50.95
C ARG A 156 5.08 -9.29 -52.02
N THR A 157 6.26 -8.78 -51.68
CA THR A 157 7.41 -8.70 -52.61
C THR A 157 7.97 -10.07 -53.01
N ARG A 158 7.97 -11.05 -52.09
CA ARG A 158 8.33 -12.45 -52.42
C ARG A 158 7.30 -13.12 -53.35
N GLY A 159 6.01 -12.87 -53.15
CA GLY A 159 4.96 -13.40 -54.03
C GLY A 159 5.07 -12.86 -55.47
N VAL A 160 5.38 -11.57 -55.63
CA VAL A 160 5.55 -10.96 -56.97
C VAL A 160 6.79 -11.52 -57.70
N LYS A 161 7.88 -11.84 -56.99
CA LYS A 161 9.08 -12.45 -57.58
C LYS A 161 8.92 -13.90 -58.04
N LEU A 162 7.88 -14.61 -57.61
CA LEU A 162 7.64 -16.01 -57.98
C LEU A 162 6.73 -16.16 -59.20
N VAL A 163 6.15 -15.06 -59.69
CA VAL A 163 5.21 -15.03 -60.82
C VAL A 163 5.86 -14.49 -62.10
N LEU A 164 7.06 -13.92 -62.00
CA LEU A 164 7.95 -13.52 -63.10
C LEU A 164 9.01 -14.60 -63.33
#